data_AF-A0A6C2UKP3-F1
#
_entry.id   AF-A0A6C2UKP3-F1
#
_cell.length_a   1.000
_cell.length_b   1.000
_cell.length_c   1.000
_cell.angle_alpha   90.00
_cell.angle_beta   90.00
_cell.angle_gamma   90.00
#
_symmetry.space_group_name_H-M   'P 1'
#
loop_
_entity.id
_entity.type
_entity.pdbx_description
1 polymer ?
#
loop_
_entity_poly.entity_id
_entity_poly.type
_entity_poly.pdbx_seq_one_letter_code
_entity_poly.pdbx_strand_id
1 'polypeptide(L)'
;MYKRAMRWGVVCFMAMAMNGAATTNTFNNGGGDGFWSTPANWIGGLPTASDWAKHTSKGVVLTVDSAAYAADVDVSHNSTATISVVTGGSLTVGDRMDVGNAGTTGTGKLVVDGGAVNVGNTMTFGRFGSRHGIGELNSGSITVGGTSTIGGNNATASGELSISGGNYINTSGIFNVGLSGEGTLNMNGGVLQLQEDTGVVWNALRIGSGSGNGTLNLNGGTILTGGMLMDQNAAGTATLNLLGGTLQVEGAFAAAVGMQDDAQMAFDEGTFIWKGNQVNGFTDLVDGGFVSWENGMDAMLTDNWDASWTNGTSVLYADYNDANAGYTTVWAVAIPEPASLGLIALMGGGMLFIRRLLQI
;
A
#
# COMPACT_ATOMS: atom_id res chain seq x y z
N MET A 1 22.00 -58.02 -54.53
CA MET A 1 20.89 -57.95 -53.57
C MET A 1 21.45 -58.17 -52.16
N TYR A 2 21.81 -57.11 -51.42
CA TYR A 2 22.04 -57.16 -49.97
C TYR A 2 21.93 -55.72 -49.42
N LYS A 3 20.80 -55.41 -48.80
CA LYS A 3 20.58 -54.15 -48.08
C LYS A 3 21.14 -54.32 -46.66
N ARG A 4 22.16 -53.53 -46.29
CA ARG A 4 22.66 -53.42 -44.92
C ARG A 4 21.70 -52.54 -44.11
N ALA A 5 21.06 -53.11 -43.09
CA ALA A 5 20.24 -52.39 -42.14
C ALA A 5 21.13 -51.73 -41.07
N MET A 6 21.07 -50.41 -40.98
CA MET A 6 21.73 -49.59 -39.97
C MET A 6 20.80 -49.48 -38.75
N ARG A 7 21.19 -50.06 -37.61
CA ARG A 7 20.46 -49.95 -36.33
C ARG A 7 20.82 -48.64 -35.65
N TRP A 8 19.83 -47.76 -35.48
CA TRP A 8 19.92 -46.57 -34.63
C TRP A 8 19.59 -46.97 -33.19
N GLY A 9 20.58 -46.86 -32.30
CA GLY A 9 20.36 -46.96 -30.87
C GLY A 9 19.87 -45.61 -30.34
N VAL A 10 18.60 -45.55 -29.94
CA VAL A 10 18.05 -44.42 -29.19
C VAL A 10 18.55 -44.54 -27.75
N VAL A 11 19.41 -43.63 -27.32
CA VAL A 11 19.79 -43.48 -25.91
C VAL A 11 18.77 -42.55 -25.25
N CYS A 12 17.87 -43.11 -24.46
CA CYS A 12 16.99 -42.33 -23.60
C CYS A 12 17.79 -41.78 -22.40
N PHE A 13 18.13 -40.50 -22.42
CA PHE A 13 18.56 -39.79 -21.22
C PHE A 13 17.35 -39.55 -20.32
N MET A 14 17.20 -40.34 -19.26
CA MET A 14 16.33 -39.99 -18.15
C MET A 14 17.02 -38.92 -17.32
N ALA A 15 16.57 -37.67 -17.43
CA ALA A 15 16.87 -36.65 -16.44
C ALA A 15 16.13 -37.01 -15.16
N MET A 16 16.84 -37.59 -14.19
CA MET A 16 16.33 -37.72 -12.83
C MET A 16 16.28 -36.32 -12.23
N ALA A 17 15.08 -35.75 -12.09
CA ALA A 17 14.87 -34.59 -11.25
C ALA A 17 15.16 -35.00 -9.80
N MET A 18 16.38 -34.75 -9.34
CA MET A 18 16.70 -34.85 -7.93
C MET A 18 15.91 -33.75 -7.23
N ASN A 19 14.87 -34.12 -6.50
CA ASN A 19 14.27 -33.22 -5.50
C ASN A 19 15.35 -32.98 -4.43
N GLY A 20 16.13 -31.92 -4.61
CA GLY A 20 17.04 -31.43 -3.59
C GLY A 20 16.23 -31.15 -2.32
N ALA A 21 16.72 -31.61 -1.18
CA ALA A 21 16.15 -31.21 0.10
C ALA A 21 16.28 -29.68 0.23
N ALA A 22 15.25 -29.02 0.77
CA ALA A 22 15.28 -27.59 1.04
C ALA A 22 16.54 -27.22 1.85
N THR A 23 17.33 -26.30 1.33
CA THR A 23 18.53 -25.77 2.00
C THR A 23 18.34 -24.32 2.40
N THR A 24 19.09 -23.88 3.41
CA THR A 24 19.19 -22.44 3.73
C THR A 24 20.42 -21.86 3.06
N ASN A 25 20.19 -20.91 2.15
CA ASN A 25 21.20 -20.20 1.40
C ASN A 25 21.35 -18.78 1.95
N THR A 26 22.55 -18.42 2.40
CA THR A 26 22.81 -17.11 3.02
C THR A 26 23.64 -16.25 2.09
N PHE A 27 23.12 -15.09 1.71
CA PHE A 27 23.84 -14.11 0.91
C PHE A 27 24.94 -13.45 1.75
N ASN A 28 26.18 -13.65 1.32
CA ASN A 28 27.39 -13.08 1.93
C ASN A 28 28.17 -12.16 0.98
N ASN A 29 27.71 -12.01 -0.28
CA ASN A 29 28.41 -11.27 -1.33
C ASN A 29 29.88 -11.70 -1.53
N GLY A 30 30.18 -13.00 -1.40
CA GLY A 30 31.54 -13.52 -1.55
C GLY A 30 32.17 -13.29 -2.92
N GLY A 31 31.36 -13.12 -3.98
CA GLY A 31 31.79 -12.73 -5.33
C GLY A 31 32.00 -11.23 -5.52
N GLY A 32 31.41 -10.40 -4.65
CA GLY A 32 31.63 -8.95 -4.60
C GLY A 32 30.79 -8.12 -5.58
N ASP A 33 30.05 -8.74 -6.50
CA ASP A 33 29.25 -8.06 -7.52
C ASP A 33 27.83 -7.69 -7.06
N GLY A 34 27.37 -8.22 -5.92
CA GLY A 34 26.06 -7.92 -5.35
C GLY A 34 24.88 -8.63 -6.03
N PHE A 35 25.10 -9.45 -7.06
CA PHE A 35 23.99 -10.04 -7.82
C PHE A 35 23.44 -11.31 -7.19
N TRP A 36 22.11 -11.49 -7.26
CA TRP A 36 21.43 -12.73 -6.89
C TRP A 36 21.95 -13.90 -7.71
N SER A 37 22.12 -13.69 -9.03
CA SER A 37 22.45 -14.72 -10.00
C SER A 37 23.86 -15.31 -9.85
N THR A 38 24.76 -14.66 -9.10
CA THR A 38 26.15 -15.10 -8.91
C THR A 38 26.26 -16.12 -7.77
N PRO A 39 26.54 -17.42 -8.04
CA PRO A 39 26.58 -18.45 -7.00
C PRO A 39 27.62 -18.21 -5.91
N ALA A 40 28.73 -17.52 -6.25
CA ALA A 40 29.78 -17.17 -5.29
C ALA A 40 29.33 -16.19 -4.20
N ASN A 41 28.18 -15.52 -4.37
CA ASN A 41 27.60 -14.64 -3.36
C ASN A 41 26.79 -15.37 -2.29
N TRP A 42 26.62 -16.68 -2.43
CA TRP A 42 25.75 -17.48 -1.57
C TRP A 42 26.52 -18.57 -0.86
N ILE A 43 26.38 -18.59 0.47
CA ILE A 43 26.73 -19.75 1.28
C ILE A 43 25.60 -20.76 1.13
N GLY A 44 25.90 -21.97 0.67
CA GLY A 44 24.91 -23.03 0.39
C GLY A 44 24.61 -23.22 -1.11
N GLY A 45 24.97 -22.23 -1.94
CA GLY A 45 24.69 -22.22 -3.37
C GLY A 45 23.58 -21.24 -3.75
N LEU A 46 23.35 -21.08 -5.06
CA LEU A 46 22.31 -20.21 -5.58
C LEU A 46 20.93 -20.73 -5.14
N PRO A 47 20.07 -19.94 -4.48
CA PRO A 47 18.76 -20.39 -4.04
C PRO A 47 17.86 -20.80 -5.21
N THR A 48 17.09 -21.86 -5.00
CA THR A 48 16.03 -22.35 -5.89
C THR A 48 14.66 -22.23 -5.22
N ALA A 49 13.58 -22.56 -5.94
CA ALA A 49 12.20 -22.47 -5.44
C ALA A 49 11.91 -23.32 -4.19
N SER A 50 12.77 -24.28 -3.84
CA SER A 50 12.64 -25.08 -2.60
C SER A 50 13.44 -24.52 -1.43
N ASP A 51 14.27 -23.50 -1.63
CA ASP A 51 15.26 -23.08 -0.65
C ASP A 51 14.85 -21.84 0.15
N TRP A 52 15.40 -21.70 1.35
CA TRP A 52 15.33 -20.46 2.12
C TRP A 52 16.47 -19.54 1.72
N ALA A 53 16.16 -18.35 1.24
CA ALA A 53 17.14 -17.32 0.96
C ALA A 53 17.19 -16.31 2.11
N LYS A 54 18.38 -16.14 2.71
CA LYS A 54 18.59 -15.18 3.80
C LYS A 54 19.60 -14.13 3.38
N HIS A 55 19.19 -12.87 3.39
CA HIS A 55 20.13 -11.76 3.25
C HIS A 55 20.47 -11.18 4.62
N THR A 56 21.64 -11.56 5.14
CA THR A 56 22.12 -11.12 6.46
C THR A 56 23.38 -10.28 6.40
N SER A 57 23.79 -9.82 5.21
CA SER A 57 25.00 -9.03 5.05
C SER A 57 24.75 -7.55 5.35
N LYS A 58 25.66 -6.92 6.11
CA LYS A 58 25.61 -5.49 6.45
C LYS A 58 26.02 -4.63 5.26
N GLY A 59 25.23 -3.60 4.94
CA GLY A 59 25.61 -2.53 4.02
C GLY A 59 25.83 -2.97 2.57
N VAL A 60 25.37 -4.16 2.18
CA VAL A 60 25.44 -4.65 0.80
C VAL A 60 24.02 -4.72 0.24
N VAL A 61 23.87 -4.35 -1.03
CA VAL A 61 22.64 -4.53 -1.78
C VAL A 61 22.72 -5.86 -2.51
N LEU A 62 21.71 -6.71 -2.32
CA LEU A 62 21.44 -7.89 -3.13
C LEU A 62 20.55 -7.46 -4.30
N THR A 63 21.11 -7.41 -5.51
CA THR A 63 20.41 -7.01 -6.72
C THR A 63 19.83 -8.24 -7.43
N VAL A 64 18.53 -8.20 -7.70
CA VAL A 64 17.82 -9.14 -8.56
C VAL A 64 17.62 -8.47 -9.92
N ASP A 65 18.43 -8.87 -10.89
CA ASP A 65 18.48 -8.36 -12.28
C ASP A 65 17.98 -9.38 -13.32
N SER A 66 17.70 -10.61 -12.87
CA SER A 66 17.10 -11.69 -13.66
C SER A 66 16.06 -12.45 -12.83
N ALA A 67 15.56 -13.56 -13.37
CA ALA A 67 14.70 -14.47 -12.60
C ALA A 67 15.45 -15.04 -11.38
N ALA A 68 14.81 -14.98 -10.22
CA ALA A 68 15.27 -15.44 -8.91
C ALA A 68 14.14 -16.18 -8.20
N TYR A 69 14.49 -17.24 -7.46
CA TYR A 69 13.52 -18.12 -6.83
C TYR A 69 13.93 -18.46 -5.40
N ALA A 70 12.96 -18.51 -4.50
CA ALA A 70 13.11 -19.03 -3.14
C ALA A 70 11.77 -19.61 -2.66
N ALA A 71 11.80 -20.56 -1.73
CA ALA A 71 10.61 -20.92 -0.97
C ALA A 71 10.25 -19.79 0.01
N ASP A 72 11.24 -19.30 0.74
CA ASP A 72 11.09 -18.20 1.70
C ASP A 72 12.26 -17.23 1.60
N VAL A 73 12.00 -15.95 1.89
CA VAL A 73 13.03 -14.89 1.89
C VAL A 73 13.00 -14.15 3.22
N ASP A 74 14.15 -14.05 3.89
CA ASP A 74 14.36 -13.16 5.04
C ASP A 74 15.37 -12.07 4.67
N VAL A 75 14.94 -10.81 4.64
CA VAL A 75 15.82 -9.64 4.45
C VAL A 75 16.16 -9.06 5.80
N SER A 76 17.40 -9.24 6.27
CA SER A 76 17.60 -9.30 7.70
C SER A 76 19.06 -9.08 8.15
N HIS A 77 19.47 -7.83 8.38
CA HIS A 77 20.70 -7.53 9.16
C HIS A 77 20.46 -6.37 10.13
N ASN A 78 21.13 -6.34 11.28
CA ASN A 78 21.09 -5.23 12.24
C ASN A 78 21.52 -3.92 11.57
N SER A 79 20.55 -3.22 10.98
CA SER A 79 20.65 -1.89 10.38
C SER A 79 21.20 -1.77 8.93
N THR A 80 20.81 -2.57 7.90
CA THR A 80 20.94 -2.15 6.45
C THR A 80 20.61 -3.16 5.34
N ALA A 81 20.36 -4.45 5.59
CA ALA A 81 20.25 -5.44 4.49
C ALA A 81 19.19 -5.02 3.46
N THR A 82 19.55 -4.94 2.18
CA THR A 82 18.70 -4.41 1.12
C THR A 82 18.61 -5.40 -0.03
N ILE A 83 17.40 -5.78 -0.42
CA ILE A 83 17.14 -6.42 -1.71
C ILE A 83 16.62 -5.35 -2.66
N SER A 84 17.24 -5.22 -3.84
CA SER A 84 16.78 -4.35 -4.92
C SER A 84 16.40 -5.19 -6.13
N VAL A 85 15.14 -5.11 -6.56
CA VAL A 85 14.62 -5.80 -7.74
C VAL A 85 14.47 -4.77 -8.86
N VAL A 86 15.40 -4.81 -9.79
CA VAL A 86 15.55 -3.80 -10.85
C VAL A 86 14.82 -4.22 -12.12
N THR A 87 14.72 -3.31 -13.09
CA THR A 87 14.14 -3.59 -14.41
C THR A 87 14.76 -4.84 -15.04
N GLY A 88 13.90 -5.79 -15.46
CA GLY A 88 14.31 -7.09 -15.99
C GLY A 88 14.46 -8.20 -14.93
N GLY A 89 14.57 -7.82 -13.66
CA GLY A 89 14.59 -8.73 -12.52
C GLY A 89 13.19 -9.21 -12.11
N SER A 90 13.12 -10.45 -11.64
CA SER A 90 11.90 -11.02 -11.07
C SER A 90 12.24 -11.93 -9.91
N LEU A 91 11.73 -11.62 -8.71
CA LEU A 91 11.87 -12.44 -7.52
C LEU A 91 10.55 -13.17 -7.23
N THR A 92 10.57 -14.50 -7.31
CA THR A 92 9.44 -15.35 -6.93
C THR A 92 9.72 -16.08 -5.63
N VAL A 93 8.89 -15.82 -4.63
CA VAL A 93 8.94 -16.42 -3.29
C VAL A 93 7.73 -17.31 -3.11
N GLY A 94 7.94 -18.59 -2.85
CA GLY A 94 6.88 -19.61 -2.82
C GLY A 94 5.87 -19.44 -1.69
N ASP A 95 6.32 -19.10 -0.48
CA ASP A 95 5.49 -18.97 0.71
C ASP A 95 5.62 -17.57 1.31
N ARG A 96 6.73 -17.28 2.02
CA ARG A 96 6.84 -16.07 2.82
C ARG A 96 8.04 -15.20 2.49
N MET A 97 7.81 -13.89 2.43
CA MET A 97 8.87 -12.88 2.43
C MET A 97 8.76 -11.99 3.68
N ASP A 98 9.74 -12.05 4.56
CA ASP A 98 9.82 -11.17 5.73
C ASP A 98 10.96 -10.15 5.54
N VAL A 99 10.60 -8.87 5.54
CA VAL A 99 11.51 -7.72 5.43
C VAL A 99 11.76 -7.15 6.83
N GLY A 100 13.02 -7.11 7.22
CA GLY A 100 13.42 -6.71 8.57
C GLY A 100 13.28 -7.82 9.60
N ASN A 101 13.64 -9.06 9.26
CA ASN A 101 13.36 -10.24 10.12
C ASN A 101 14.61 -10.88 10.76
N ALA A 102 15.59 -10.09 11.23
CA ALA A 102 16.82 -10.61 11.85
C ALA A 102 16.96 -10.22 13.31
N GLY A 103 17.63 -11.10 14.08
CA GLY A 103 18.17 -10.76 15.39
C GLY A 103 17.11 -10.20 16.35
N THR A 104 17.49 -9.29 17.23
CA THR A 104 16.55 -8.62 18.14
C THR A 104 16.11 -7.25 17.65
N THR A 105 16.90 -6.61 16.78
CA THR A 105 16.72 -5.23 16.28
C THR A 105 17.00 -5.10 14.77
N GLY A 106 16.82 -6.18 14.01
CA GLY A 106 17.12 -6.21 12.58
C GLY A 106 16.37 -5.15 11.79
N THR A 107 17.04 -4.59 10.78
CA THR A 107 16.42 -3.70 9.78
C THR A 107 16.64 -4.28 8.39
N GLY A 108 15.58 -4.41 7.62
CA GLY A 108 15.63 -4.93 6.26
C GLY A 108 14.90 -3.99 5.32
N LYS A 109 15.37 -3.93 4.08
CA LYS A 109 14.80 -3.09 3.04
C LYS A 109 14.54 -3.89 1.77
N LEU A 110 13.37 -3.71 1.20
CA LEU A 110 13.04 -4.15 -0.16
C LEU A 110 12.82 -2.91 -1.02
N VAL A 111 13.49 -2.85 -2.17
CA VAL A 111 13.30 -1.82 -3.19
C VAL A 111 12.90 -2.49 -4.50
N VAL A 112 11.83 -2.01 -5.13
CA VAL A 112 11.38 -2.46 -6.45
C VAL A 112 11.40 -1.27 -7.41
N ASP A 113 12.34 -1.33 -8.35
CA ASP A 113 12.68 -0.29 -9.33
C ASP A 113 12.51 -0.83 -10.76
N GLY A 114 11.27 -1.18 -11.10
CA GLY A 114 10.88 -1.63 -12.43
C GLY A 114 10.90 -3.16 -12.61
N GLY A 115 11.32 -3.91 -11.59
CA GLY A 115 11.22 -5.37 -11.55
C GLY A 115 9.88 -5.87 -11.01
N ALA A 116 9.80 -7.19 -10.79
CA ALA A 116 8.62 -7.84 -10.22
C ALA A 116 8.95 -8.68 -8.98
N VAL A 117 8.15 -8.57 -7.93
CA VAL A 117 8.18 -9.44 -6.76
C VAL A 117 6.86 -10.18 -6.66
N ASN A 118 6.91 -11.51 -6.58
CA ASN A 118 5.75 -12.37 -6.41
C ASN A 118 5.93 -13.20 -5.15
N VAL A 119 5.04 -13.04 -4.17
CA VAL A 119 5.08 -13.78 -2.89
C VAL A 119 3.82 -14.64 -2.81
N GLY A 120 3.97 -15.95 -2.68
CA GLY A 120 2.84 -16.88 -2.79
C GLY A 120 1.83 -16.78 -1.65
N ASN A 121 2.25 -16.39 -0.44
CA ASN A 121 1.37 -16.38 0.72
C ASN A 121 1.50 -15.11 1.57
N THR A 122 2.59 -14.94 2.32
CA THR A 122 2.66 -13.85 3.32
C THR A 122 3.84 -12.91 3.07
N MET A 123 3.56 -11.61 3.11
CA MET A 123 4.59 -10.58 3.10
C MET A 123 4.52 -9.74 4.38
N THR A 124 5.64 -9.62 5.10
CA THR A 124 5.69 -8.84 6.35
C THR A 124 6.81 -7.81 6.35
N PHE A 125 6.52 -6.57 6.73
CA PHE A 125 7.51 -5.54 7.05
C PHE A 125 7.56 -5.36 8.56
N GLY A 126 8.65 -5.84 9.19
CA GLY A 126 8.81 -5.84 10.65
C GLY A 126 7.87 -6.81 11.35
N ARG A 127 8.33 -8.05 11.58
CA ARG A 127 7.48 -9.14 12.09
C ARG A 127 7.63 -9.45 13.58
N PHE A 128 8.81 -9.31 14.16
CA PHE A 128 9.08 -9.80 15.51
C PHE A 128 10.03 -8.88 16.25
N GLY A 129 10.03 -8.94 17.59
CA GLY A 129 10.94 -8.17 18.43
C GLY A 129 10.91 -6.67 18.09
N SER A 130 12.03 -5.98 18.29
CA SER A 130 12.17 -4.55 17.98
C SER A 130 12.71 -4.33 16.56
N ARG A 131 12.23 -5.12 15.60
CA ARG A 131 12.74 -5.14 14.23
C ARG A 131 11.95 -4.19 13.33
N HIS A 132 12.61 -3.69 12.29
CA HIS A 132 12.06 -2.70 11.37
C HIS A 132 12.13 -3.16 9.91
N GLY A 133 11.00 -3.23 9.21
CA GLY A 133 10.94 -3.55 7.78
C GLY A 133 10.61 -2.32 6.94
N ILE A 134 11.35 -2.12 5.85
CA ILE A 134 11.15 -0.99 4.93
C ILE A 134 10.87 -1.53 3.53
N GLY A 135 9.77 -1.09 2.92
CA GLY A 135 9.42 -1.37 1.53
C GLY A 135 9.36 -0.10 0.71
N GLU A 136 9.94 -0.13 -0.48
CA GLU A 136 9.84 0.93 -1.48
C GLU A 136 9.44 0.33 -2.83
N LEU A 137 8.27 0.70 -3.31
CA LEU A 137 7.81 0.40 -4.67
C LEU A 137 7.84 1.69 -5.48
N ASN A 138 8.92 1.90 -6.22
CA ASN A 138 9.09 3.10 -7.04
C ASN A 138 8.50 2.89 -8.44
N SER A 139 8.61 1.68 -8.98
CA SER A 139 7.97 1.24 -10.23
C SER A 139 7.98 -0.29 -10.33
N GLY A 140 7.28 -0.88 -11.32
CA GLY A 140 7.17 -2.33 -11.44
C GLY A 140 5.99 -2.90 -10.66
N SER A 141 6.15 -4.07 -10.05
CA SER A 141 5.04 -4.72 -9.33
C SER A 141 5.45 -5.54 -8.11
N ILE A 142 4.60 -5.52 -7.08
CA ILE A 142 4.61 -6.48 -5.98
C ILE A 142 3.25 -7.19 -5.98
N THR A 143 3.25 -8.51 -6.09
CA THR A 143 2.05 -9.34 -5.98
C THR A 143 2.18 -10.25 -4.77
N VAL A 144 1.21 -10.20 -3.87
CA VAL A 144 1.15 -11.07 -2.68
C VAL A 144 -0.11 -11.91 -2.75
N GLY A 145 0.08 -13.22 -2.68
CA GLY A 145 -0.96 -14.22 -2.80
C GLY A 145 -1.95 -14.20 -1.63
N GLY A 146 -1.47 -13.92 -0.41
CA GLY A 146 -2.25 -13.91 0.83
C GLY A 146 -2.03 -12.63 1.65
N THR A 147 -1.64 -12.74 2.92
CA THR A 147 -1.65 -11.60 3.85
C THR A 147 -0.41 -10.72 3.68
N SER A 148 -0.64 -9.40 3.57
CA SER A 148 0.39 -8.37 3.70
C SER A 148 0.28 -7.70 5.06
N THR A 149 1.40 -7.48 5.76
CA THR A 149 1.40 -6.81 7.07
C THR A 149 2.57 -5.85 7.21
N ILE A 150 2.26 -4.62 7.62
CA ILE A 150 3.23 -3.56 7.95
C ILE A 150 3.15 -3.33 9.47
N GLY A 151 4.22 -3.58 10.22
CA GLY A 151 4.19 -3.51 11.70
C GLY A 151 3.44 -4.68 12.34
N GLY A 152 3.85 -5.92 12.01
CA GLY A 152 3.11 -7.13 12.36
C GLY A 152 3.67 -7.94 13.51
N ASN A 153 2.82 -8.74 14.16
CA ASN A 153 3.15 -9.90 15.02
C ASN A 153 4.02 -9.65 16.28
N ASN A 154 4.37 -8.41 16.60
CA ASN A 154 4.96 -8.02 17.88
C ASN A 154 4.74 -6.53 18.19
N ALA A 155 4.49 -6.19 19.45
CA ALA A 155 4.24 -4.82 19.90
C ALA A 155 5.40 -3.84 19.68
N THR A 156 6.63 -4.34 19.62
CA THR A 156 7.82 -3.49 19.41
C THR A 156 8.33 -3.51 17.98
N ALA A 157 7.70 -4.28 17.09
CA ALA A 157 8.09 -4.31 15.69
C ALA A 157 7.51 -3.08 14.97
N SER A 158 8.18 -2.65 13.91
CA SER A 158 7.66 -1.59 13.06
C SER A 158 7.86 -1.86 11.58
N GLY A 159 6.96 -1.36 10.76
CA GLY A 159 7.04 -1.47 9.31
C GLY A 159 6.73 -0.15 8.63
N GLU A 160 7.38 0.08 7.51
CA GLU A 160 7.05 1.16 6.58
C GLU A 160 6.98 0.59 5.16
N LEU A 161 5.95 0.99 4.41
CA LEU A 161 5.85 0.76 2.97
C LEU A 161 5.54 2.08 2.27
N SER A 162 6.38 2.46 1.32
CA SER A 162 6.15 3.58 0.42
C SER A 162 5.89 3.09 -1.00
N ILE A 163 4.77 3.50 -1.60
CA ILE A 163 4.40 3.24 -3.00
C ILE A 163 4.41 4.57 -3.74
N SER A 164 5.43 4.79 -4.56
CA SER A 164 5.60 6.00 -5.37
C SER A 164 5.16 5.80 -6.83
N GLY A 165 5.07 4.55 -7.26
CA GLY A 165 4.64 4.15 -8.60
C GLY A 165 4.39 2.65 -8.66
N GLY A 166 4.12 2.11 -9.85
CA GLY A 166 3.89 0.67 -10.03
C GLY A 166 2.58 0.16 -9.43
N ASN A 167 2.48 -1.17 -9.31
CA ASN A 167 1.28 -1.86 -8.80
C ASN A 167 1.63 -2.77 -7.62
N TYR A 168 1.02 -2.53 -6.46
CA TYR A 168 0.97 -3.49 -5.37
C TYR A 168 -0.38 -4.20 -5.41
N ILE A 169 -0.37 -5.52 -5.56
CA ILE A 169 -1.58 -6.33 -5.66
C ILE A 169 -1.59 -7.35 -4.53
N ASN A 170 -2.59 -7.28 -3.66
CA ASN A 170 -2.84 -8.31 -2.65
C ASN A 170 -4.03 -9.16 -3.12
N THR A 171 -3.75 -10.29 -3.75
CA THR A 171 -4.76 -11.05 -4.51
C THR A 171 -5.76 -11.79 -3.63
N SER A 172 -5.41 -12.07 -2.38
CA SER A 172 -6.33 -12.63 -1.39
C SER A 172 -5.92 -12.20 0.02
N GLY A 173 -6.76 -12.46 1.02
CA GLY A 173 -6.41 -12.19 2.42
C GLY A 173 -6.51 -10.72 2.81
N ILE A 174 -5.74 -10.33 3.82
CA ILE A 174 -5.82 -9.02 4.48
C ILE A 174 -4.53 -8.24 4.24
N PHE A 175 -4.66 -6.94 4.04
CA PHE A 175 -3.59 -5.97 4.06
C PHE A 175 -3.67 -5.17 5.37
N ASN A 176 -2.78 -5.48 6.31
CA ASN A 176 -2.74 -4.83 7.62
C ASN A 176 -1.69 -3.71 7.65
N VAL A 177 -2.11 -2.55 8.16
CA VAL A 177 -1.25 -1.43 8.54
C VAL A 177 -1.35 -1.27 10.05
N GLY A 178 -0.30 -1.66 10.77
CA GLY A 178 -0.27 -1.61 12.23
C GLY A 178 -1.14 -2.68 12.89
N LEU A 179 -0.76 -3.96 12.80
CA LEU A 179 -1.54 -5.04 13.42
C LEU A 179 -1.19 -5.22 14.90
N SER A 180 0.10 -5.31 15.21
CA SER A 180 0.56 -5.53 16.59
C SER A 180 1.56 -4.48 17.02
N GLY A 181 2.42 -4.03 16.10
CA GLY A 181 3.33 -2.90 16.30
C GLY A 181 3.02 -1.77 15.32
N GLU A 182 3.94 -0.82 15.20
CA GLU A 182 3.75 0.40 14.41
C GLU A 182 3.80 0.10 12.90
N GLY A 183 2.76 0.45 12.15
CA GLY A 183 2.73 0.30 10.71
C GLY A 183 2.43 1.61 10.00
N THR A 184 3.25 1.96 9.01
CA THR A 184 3.01 3.14 8.17
C THR A 184 2.97 2.76 6.69
N LEU A 185 1.89 3.14 6.00
CA LEU A 185 1.76 3.07 4.55
C LEU A 185 1.74 4.48 3.98
N ASN A 186 2.66 4.78 3.07
CA ASN A 186 2.72 6.03 2.31
C ASN A 186 2.41 5.75 0.83
N MET A 187 1.24 6.19 0.36
CA MET A 187 0.86 6.16 -1.05
C MET A 187 1.18 7.52 -1.67
N ASN A 188 2.28 7.60 -2.42
CA ASN A 188 2.71 8.82 -3.13
C ASN A 188 2.34 8.79 -4.62
N GLY A 189 1.93 7.63 -5.12
CA GLY A 189 1.57 7.38 -6.52
C GLY A 189 1.19 5.91 -6.71
N GLY A 190 1.17 5.45 -7.97
CA GLY A 190 0.91 4.05 -8.30
C GLY A 190 -0.49 3.56 -7.90
N VAL A 191 -0.62 2.24 -7.82
CA VAL A 191 -1.87 1.56 -7.46
C VAL A 191 -1.63 0.54 -6.37
N LEU A 192 -2.43 0.59 -5.31
CA LEU A 192 -2.61 -0.49 -4.35
C LEU A 192 -3.97 -1.14 -4.60
N GLN A 193 -3.95 -2.38 -5.10
CA GLN A 193 -5.14 -3.15 -5.41
C GLN A 193 -5.33 -4.27 -4.39
N LEU A 194 -6.37 -4.15 -3.59
CA LEU A 194 -6.79 -5.11 -2.59
C LEU A 194 -8.12 -5.70 -3.06
N GLN A 195 -8.24 -7.03 -3.07
CA GLN A 195 -9.42 -7.81 -3.47
C GLN A 195 -10.68 -6.98 -3.75
N GLU A 196 -11.07 -6.88 -5.03
CA GLU A 196 -12.08 -5.89 -5.45
C GLU A 196 -13.54 -6.33 -5.27
N ASP A 197 -13.90 -7.63 -5.36
CA ASP A 197 -15.35 -7.98 -5.35
C ASP A 197 -15.72 -9.48 -5.16
N THR A 198 -14.86 -10.34 -4.61
CA THR A 198 -15.01 -11.83 -4.79
C THR A 198 -15.16 -12.70 -3.53
N GLY A 199 -15.59 -12.15 -2.40
CA GLY A 199 -16.35 -12.95 -1.41
C GLY A 199 -15.58 -13.83 -0.42
N VAL A 200 -14.33 -13.53 -0.07
CA VAL A 200 -13.64 -14.19 1.07
C VAL A 200 -13.31 -13.19 2.18
N VAL A 201 -12.71 -12.05 1.85
CA VAL A 201 -12.47 -10.95 2.79
C VAL A 201 -13.07 -9.69 2.19
N TRP A 202 -14.12 -9.17 2.80
CA TRP A 202 -14.81 -7.97 2.32
C TRP A 202 -14.17 -6.67 2.84
N ASN A 203 -13.33 -6.76 3.86
CA ASN A 203 -12.55 -5.67 4.46
C ASN A 203 -11.06 -5.93 4.32
N ALA A 204 -10.58 -5.97 3.07
CA ALA A 204 -9.21 -6.34 2.78
C ALA A 204 -8.21 -5.34 3.37
N LEU A 205 -8.57 -4.06 3.48
CA LEU A 205 -7.74 -3.04 4.14
C LEU A 205 -8.04 -2.98 5.64
N ARG A 206 -7.01 -3.09 6.48
CA ARG A 206 -7.14 -2.91 7.92
C ARG A 206 -6.07 -1.98 8.46
N ILE A 207 -6.48 -0.94 9.18
CA ILE A 207 -5.60 0.08 9.74
C ILE A 207 -5.79 0.09 11.25
N GLY A 208 -4.72 -0.12 12.01
CA GLY A 208 -4.76 -0.13 13.47
C GLY A 208 -5.72 -1.18 14.04
N SER A 209 -6.05 -2.25 13.30
CA SER A 209 -7.13 -3.17 13.70
C SER A 209 -6.73 -4.14 14.82
N GLY A 210 -5.59 -3.95 15.48
CA GLY A 210 -5.11 -4.78 16.58
C GLY A 210 -4.51 -3.90 17.68
N SER A 211 -3.45 -4.35 18.35
CA SER A 211 -2.81 -3.56 19.41
C SER A 211 -1.75 -2.58 18.89
N GLY A 212 -1.43 -2.63 17.60
CA GLY A 212 -0.45 -1.75 16.96
C GLY A 212 -1.11 -0.51 16.38
N ASN A 213 -0.36 0.58 16.29
CA ASN A 213 -0.83 1.79 15.62
C ASN A 213 -0.65 1.69 14.12
N GLY A 214 -1.71 2.01 13.38
CA GLY A 214 -1.72 2.05 11.92
C GLY A 214 -1.86 3.47 11.40
N THR A 215 -0.96 3.88 10.51
CA THR A 215 -1.05 5.16 9.80
C THR A 215 -1.01 4.92 8.29
N LEU A 216 -2.03 5.39 7.58
CA LEU A 216 -2.07 5.43 6.12
C LEU A 216 -2.05 6.89 5.68
N ASN A 217 -1.06 7.27 4.88
CA ASN A 217 -0.98 8.56 4.21
C ASN A 217 -1.19 8.37 2.72
N LEU A 218 -2.30 8.90 2.20
CA LEU A 218 -2.59 8.92 0.76
C LEU A 218 -2.24 10.31 0.22
N ASN A 219 -0.99 10.49 -0.20
CA ASN A 219 -0.49 11.71 -0.83
C ASN A 219 -0.81 11.75 -2.34
N GLY A 220 -0.96 10.58 -2.97
CA GLY A 220 -1.25 10.44 -4.39
C GLY A 220 -1.50 8.98 -4.79
N GLY A 221 -1.83 8.75 -6.06
CA GLY A 221 -2.13 7.41 -6.58
C GLY A 221 -3.54 6.93 -6.20
N THR A 222 -3.75 5.62 -6.30
CA THR A 222 -5.06 5.00 -6.08
C THR A 222 -4.96 3.78 -5.17
N ILE A 223 -5.84 3.70 -4.18
CA ILE A 223 -6.13 2.47 -3.43
C ILE A 223 -7.49 1.96 -3.88
N LEU A 224 -7.56 0.73 -4.37
CA LEU A 224 -8.81 0.01 -4.60
C LEU A 224 -8.94 -1.09 -3.57
N THR A 225 -10.08 -1.17 -2.89
CA THR A 225 -10.35 -2.22 -1.90
C THR A 225 -11.82 -2.63 -1.90
N GLY A 226 -12.12 -3.89 -1.61
CA GLY A 226 -13.49 -4.33 -1.33
C GLY A 226 -14.10 -3.67 -0.09
N GLY A 227 -13.25 -3.22 0.84
CA GLY A 227 -13.67 -2.57 2.08
C GLY A 227 -12.51 -2.31 3.03
N MET A 228 -12.80 -1.60 4.10
CA MET A 228 -11.85 -1.13 5.08
C MET A 228 -12.38 -1.27 6.51
N LEU A 229 -11.52 -1.67 7.43
CA LEU A 229 -11.75 -1.53 8.87
C LEU A 229 -10.65 -0.72 9.55
N MET A 230 -11.04 0.14 10.47
CA MET A 230 -10.17 0.95 11.30
C MET A 230 -10.47 0.71 12.77
N ASP A 231 -9.41 0.47 13.55
CA ASP A 231 -9.44 0.30 15.02
C ASP A 231 -10.51 -0.67 15.56
N GLN A 232 -10.63 -1.84 14.95
CA GLN A 232 -11.64 -2.85 15.32
C GLN A 232 -11.58 -3.30 16.80
N ASN A 233 -10.41 -3.21 17.45
CA ASN A 233 -10.20 -3.78 18.78
C ASN A 233 -10.00 -2.74 19.88
N ALA A 234 -10.06 -1.44 19.57
CA ALA A 234 -9.90 -0.34 20.53
C ALA A 234 -8.62 -0.47 21.38
N ALA A 235 -7.51 -0.87 20.74
CA ALA A 235 -6.27 -1.23 21.43
C ALA A 235 -5.04 -0.54 20.86
N GLY A 236 -5.03 -0.23 19.56
CA GLY A 236 -4.08 0.66 18.92
C GLY A 236 -4.77 1.96 18.53
N THR A 237 -4.15 2.72 17.63
CA THR A 237 -4.75 3.88 16.96
C THR A 237 -4.82 3.63 15.47
N ALA A 238 -5.85 4.18 14.81
CA ALA A 238 -6.00 4.07 13.35
C ALA A 238 -6.17 5.45 12.71
N THR A 239 -5.20 5.83 11.87
CA THR A 239 -5.23 7.12 11.15
C THR A 239 -5.15 6.89 9.65
N LEU A 240 -6.08 7.49 8.93
CA LEU A 240 -6.11 7.59 7.48
C LEU A 240 -6.10 9.07 7.08
N ASN A 241 -5.04 9.51 6.41
CA ASN A 241 -4.90 10.87 5.90
C ASN A 241 -5.07 10.87 4.39
N LEU A 242 -6.16 11.46 3.89
CA LEU A 242 -6.47 11.65 2.47
C LEU A 242 -5.87 12.98 2.01
N LEU A 243 -4.55 13.01 1.91
CA LEU A 243 -3.74 14.19 1.56
C LEU A 243 -3.78 14.53 0.06
N GLY A 244 -4.17 13.57 -0.76
CA GLY A 244 -4.33 13.61 -2.21
C GLY A 244 -4.86 12.26 -2.70
N GLY A 245 -4.72 11.98 -4.00
CA GLY A 245 -5.05 10.66 -4.57
C GLY A 245 -6.51 10.23 -4.39
N THR A 246 -6.76 8.92 -4.54
CA THR A 246 -8.10 8.33 -4.47
C THR A 246 -8.11 7.04 -3.66
N LEU A 247 -9.01 6.96 -2.67
CA LEU A 247 -9.38 5.71 -2.01
C LEU A 247 -10.76 5.28 -2.51
N GLN A 248 -10.82 4.13 -3.17
CA GLN A 248 -12.05 3.56 -3.72
C GLN A 248 -12.43 2.26 -3.00
N VAL A 249 -13.66 2.22 -2.49
CA VAL A 249 -14.27 1.09 -1.79
C VAL A 249 -15.38 0.48 -2.64
N GLU A 250 -15.19 -0.77 -3.05
CA GLU A 250 -16.13 -1.52 -3.91
C GLU A 250 -17.27 -2.20 -3.15
N GLY A 251 -17.21 -2.28 -1.82
CA GLY A 251 -18.29 -2.84 -1.01
C GLY A 251 -19.50 -1.91 -0.95
N ALA A 252 -20.60 -2.27 -1.64
CA ALA A 252 -21.81 -1.44 -1.74
C ALA A 252 -22.74 -1.48 -0.51
N PHE A 253 -22.23 -1.78 0.68
CA PHE A 253 -23.00 -1.94 1.91
C PHE A 253 -22.34 -1.16 3.05
N ALA A 254 -23.13 -0.66 4.01
CA ALA A 254 -22.64 0.24 5.07
C ALA A 254 -21.45 -0.31 5.87
N ALA A 255 -21.42 -1.62 6.15
CA ALA A 255 -20.31 -2.22 6.89
C ALA A 255 -19.00 -2.31 6.09
N ALA A 256 -18.98 -2.02 4.78
CA ALA A 256 -17.77 -2.06 3.97
C ALA A 256 -16.73 -1.03 4.43
N VAL A 257 -17.16 0.02 5.13
CA VAL A 257 -16.30 0.99 5.81
C VAL A 257 -16.69 0.95 7.28
N GLY A 258 -15.83 0.36 8.10
CA GLY A 258 -16.03 0.32 9.55
C GLY A 258 -14.95 1.13 10.27
N MET A 259 -15.36 2.12 11.03
CA MET A 259 -14.51 2.90 11.93
C MET A 259 -15.03 2.73 13.35
N GLN A 260 -14.11 2.53 14.30
CA GLN A 260 -14.43 2.26 15.70
C GLN A 260 -13.50 3.06 16.62
N ASP A 261 -13.89 3.17 17.89
CA ASP A 261 -13.15 3.85 18.95
C ASP A 261 -12.52 5.19 18.55
N ASP A 262 -11.19 5.30 18.46
CA ASP A 262 -10.51 6.57 18.17
C ASP A 262 -10.04 6.71 16.71
N ALA A 263 -10.54 5.84 15.82
CA ALA A 263 -10.22 5.89 14.39
C ALA A 263 -10.49 7.28 13.79
N GLN A 264 -9.57 7.75 12.94
CA GLN A 264 -9.68 9.06 12.28
C GLN A 264 -9.41 8.95 10.78
N MET A 265 -10.33 9.50 9.98
CA MET A 265 -10.17 9.77 8.56
C MET A 265 -10.11 11.28 8.36
N ALA A 266 -8.93 11.79 8.05
CA ALA A 266 -8.69 13.21 7.80
C ALA A 266 -8.66 13.50 6.30
N PHE A 267 -9.44 14.47 5.85
CA PHE A 267 -9.45 14.96 4.47
C PHE A 267 -8.60 16.23 4.31
N ASP A 268 -7.81 16.22 3.25
CA ASP A 268 -7.18 17.40 2.65
C ASP A 268 -7.56 17.41 1.14
N GLU A 269 -6.60 17.28 0.22
CA GLU A 269 -6.87 17.27 -1.23
C GLU A 269 -7.35 15.91 -1.78
N GLY A 270 -7.40 14.86 -0.96
CA GLY A 270 -7.75 13.51 -1.38
C GLY A 270 -9.25 13.28 -1.63
N THR A 271 -9.55 12.26 -2.43
CA THR A 271 -10.93 11.84 -2.74
C THR A 271 -11.23 10.45 -2.17
N PHE A 272 -12.39 10.32 -1.53
CA PHE A 272 -12.94 9.04 -1.08
C PHE A 272 -14.14 8.64 -1.95
N ILE A 273 -14.15 7.41 -2.44
CA ILE A 273 -15.19 6.89 -3.35
C ILE A 273 -15.74 5.60 -2.74
N TRP A 274 -17.05 5.51 -2.58
CA TRP A 274 -17.72 4.36 -1.96
C TRP A 274 -18.91 3.90 -2.80
N LYS A 275 -18.92 2.63 -3.22
CA LYS A 275 -19.93 2.06 -4.11
C LYS A 275 -21.35 2.15 -3.54
N GLY A 276 -22.30 2.50 -4.41
CA GLY A 276 -23.71 2.70 -4.07
C GLY A 276 -23.98 4.05 -3.43
N ASN A 277 -25.24 4.27 -3.05
CA ASN A 277 -25.63 5.47 -2.31
C ASN A 277 -25.33 5.29 -0.83
N GLN A 278 -24.19 5.82 -0.39
CA GLN A 278 -23.68 5.76 0.96
C GLN A 278 -23.67 7.13 1.64
N VAL A 279 -24.42 8.11 1.13
CA VAL A 279 -24.46 9.47 1.71
C VAL A 279 -24.85 9.41 3.19
N ASN A 280 -25.90 8.67 3.54
CA ASN A 280 -26.30 8.49 4.94
C ASN A 280 -25.23 7.76 5.78
N GLY A 281 -24.62 6.70 5.22
CA GLY A 281 -23.57 5.98 5.93
C GLY A 281 -22.33 6.85 6.19
N PHE A 282 -22.01 7.75 5.26
CA PHE A 282 -20.94 8.72 5.44
C PHE A 282 -21.32 9.83 6.44
N THR A 283 -22.58 10.31 6.43
CA THR A 283 -23.10 11.22 7.45
C THR A 283 -22.93 10.64 8.86
N ASP A 284 -23.23 9.36 9.05
CA ASP A 284 -23.06 8.69 10.35
C ASP A 284 -21.58 8.70 10.82
N LEU A 285 -20.62 8.62 9.90
CA LEU A 285 -19.19 8.72 10.22
C LEU A 285 -18.78 10.14 10.65
N VAL A 286 -19.32 11.16 9.96
CA VAL A 286 -19.08 12.58 10.32
C VAL A 286 -19.69 12.90 11.68
N ASP A 287 -20.96 12.55 11.89
CA ASP A 287 -21.68 12.79 13.15
C ASP A 287 -21.07 12.00 14.32
N GLY A 288 -20.48 10.84 14.03
CA GLY A 288 -19.73 10.04 14.99
C GLY A 288 -18.36 10.61 15.38
N GLY A 289 -17.87 11.66 14.71
CA GLY A 289 -16.57 12.28 14.98
C GLY A 289 -15.37 11.50 14.42
N PHE A 290 -15.61 10.56 13.50
CA PHE A 290 -14.56 9.77 12.85
C PHE A 290 -13.90 10.50 11.67
N VAL A 291 -14.54 11.57 11.18
CA VAL A 291 -14.10 12.32 10.01
C VAL A 291 -13.70 13.73 10.43
N SER A 292 -12.53 14.16 9.98
CA SER A 292 -12.06 15.54 10.10
C SER A 292 -11.61 16.05 8.73
N TRP A 293 -11.61 17.36 8.56
CA TRP A 293 -11.09 18.05 7.39
C TRP A 293 -10.58 19.41 7.84
N GLU A 294 -9.50 19.88 7.23
CA GLU A 294 -8.90 21.19 7.57
C GLU A 294 -8.77 22.06 6.32
N ASN A 295 -8.10 21.51 5.31
CA ASN A 295 -7.91 22.10 3.99
C ASN A 295 -8.91 21.51 3.00
N GLY A 296 -8.54 21.44 1.72
CA GLY A 296 -9.35 20.89 0.65
C GLY A 296 -8.76 21.26 -0.69
N MET A 297 -9.26 20.62 -1.74
CA MET A 297 -8.92 20.97 -3.12
C MET A 297 -9.42 22.37 -3.48
N ASP A 298 -8.84 22.97 -4.52
CA ASP A 298 -9.19 24.31 -5.00
C ASP A 298 -10.54 24.35 -5.75
N ALA A 299 -10.98 23.23 -6.30
CA ALA A 299 -12.12 23.15 -7.21
C ALA A 299 -13.08 22.05 -6.81
N MET A 300 -14.38 22.32 -6.96
CA MET A 300 -15.41 21.30 -6.82
C MET A 300 -15.27 20.19 -7.86
N LEU A 301 -15.61 18.96 -7.47
CA LEU A 301 -15.73 17.84 -8.41
C LEU A 301 -17.04 17.88 -9.22
N THR A 302 -18.08 18.51 -8.67
CA THR A 302 -19.42 18.66 -9.27
C THR A 302 -20.12 19.90 -8.70
N ASP A 303 -21.06 20.47 -9.46
CA ASP A 303 -21.86 21.63 -9.04
C ASP A 303 -23.07 21.24 -8.17
N ASN A 304 -23.35 19.95 -8.04
CA ASN A 304 -24.41 19.39 -7.21
C ASN A 304 -23.81 18.50 -6.12
N TRP A 305 -24.46 18.46 -4.95
CA TRP A 305 -24.09 17.55 -3.87
C TRP A 305 -25.32 17.16 -3.06
N ASP A 306 -25.29 15.97 -2.46
CA ASP A 306 -26.37 15.46 -1.62
C ASP A 306 -26.23 15.90 -0.16
N ALA A 307 -24.98 16.05 0.32
CA ALA A 307 -24.68 16.49 1.68
C ALA A 307 -23.40 17.32 1.73
N SER A 308 -23.30 18.19 2.75
CA SER A 308 -22.11 19.00 2.99
C SER A 308 -21.96 19.40 4.46
N TRP A 309 -20.73 19.52 4.93
CA TRP A 309 -20.38 19.93 6.29
C TRP A 309 -19.29 20.99 6.26
N THR A 310 -19.38 22.02 7.09
CA THR A 310 -18.37 23.08 7.16
C THR A 310 -17.79 23.21 8.56
N ASN A 311 -16.48 23.46 8.63
CA ASN A 311 -15.74 23.75 9.86
C ASN A 311 -15.37 25.25 9.98
N GLY A 312 -15.79 26.08 9.01
CA GLY A 312 -15.46 27.51 8.92
C GLY A 312 -14.26 27.86 8.03
N THR A 313 -13.36 26.92 7.73
CA THR A 313 -12.18 27.10 6.85
C THR A 313 -12.29 26.30 5.55
N SER A 314 -13.07 25.23 5.55
CA SER A 314 -13.31 24.35 4.42
C SER A 314 -14.70 23.72 4.50
N VAL A 315 -15.15 23.15 3.38
CA VAL A 315 -16.41 22.42 3.27
C VAL A 315 -16.14 21.02 2.75
N LEU A 316 -16.59 20.01 3.48
CA LEU A 316 -16.63 18.62 3.06
C LEU A 316 -17.94 18.37 2.31
N TYR A 317 -17.86 17.75 1.13
CA TYR A 317 -19.00 17.42 0.28
C TYR A 317 -19.14 15.92 0.14
N ALA A 318 -20.38 15.44 0.04
CA ALA A 318 -20.70 14.10 -0.39
C ALA A 318 -21.76 14.15 -1.50
N ASP A 319 -21.52 13.42 -2.57
CA ASP A 319 -22.39 13.36 -3.73
C ASP A 319 -22.55 11.92 -4.22
N TYR A 320 -23.76 11.52 -4.58
CA TYR A 320 -24.07 10.26 -5.21
C TYR A 320 -24.45 10.45 -6.68
N ASN A 321 -23.71 9.76 -7.56
CA ASN A 321 -23.86 9.70 -9.02
C ASN A 321 -23.41 10.91 -9.85
N ASP A 322 -23.40 12.14 -9.35
CA ASP A 322 -23.08 13.30 -10.20
C ASP A 322 -21.55 13.42 -10.41
N ALA A 323 -20.76 13.26 -9.35
CA ALA A 323 -19.29 13.20 -9.41
C ALA A 323 -18.78 11.88 -10.01
N ASN A 324 -19.40 10.76 -9.62
CA ASN A 324 -19.04 9.43 -10.10
C ASN A 324 -20.27 8.50 -10.13
N ALA A 325 -20.65 8.06 -11.34
CA ALA A 325 -21.85 7.27 -11.56
C ALA A 325 -21.80 5.93 -10.80
N GLY A 326 -22.77 5.70 -9.92
CA GLY A 326 -22.89 4.49 -9.11
C GLY A 326 -22.15 4.54 -7.77
N TYR A 327 -21.54 5.66 -7.41
CA TYR A 327 -20.75 5.82 -6.19
C TYR A 327 -21.14 7.07 -5.42
N THR A 328 -21.03 7.00 -4.10
CA THR A 328 -20.89 8.18 -3.25
C THR A 328 -19.44 8.63 -3.27
N THR A 329 -19.21 9.86 -3.72
CA THR A 329 -17.89 10.50 -3.77
C THR A 329 -17.84 11.59 -2.71
N VAL A 330 -16.74 11.63 -1.96
CA VAL A 330 -16.51 12.60 -0.88
C VAL A 330 -15.20 13.33 -1.11
N TRP A 331 -15.23 14.65 -0.97
CA TRP A 331 -14.07 15.53 -1.10
C TRP A 331 -14.21 16.79 -0.23
N ALA A 332 -13.10 17.39 0.18
CA ALA A 332 -13.08 18.66 0.88
C ALA A 332 -12.64 19.78 -0.06
N VAL A 333 -13.24 20.97 0.05
CA VAL A 333 -12.85 22.18 -0.70
C VAL A 333 -12.50 23.30 0.28
N ALA A 334 -11.36 23.96 0.06
CA ALA A 334 -10.95 25.09 0.89
C ALA A 334 -11.87 26.29 0.66
N ILE A 335 -12.27 27.00 1.73
CA ILE A 335 -12.94 28.30 1.61
C ILE A 335 -11.83 29.33 1.43
N PRO A 336 -11.76 30.03 0.28
CA PRO A 336 -10.71 31.03 0.06
C PRO A 336 -10.74 32.07 1.18
N GLU A 337 -9.60 32.35 1.80
CA GLU A 337 -9.54 33.36 2.85
C GLU A 337 -10.09 34.71 2.33
N PRO A 338 -10.81 35.50 3.18
CA PRO A 338 -11.44 36.76 2.77
C PRO A 338 -10.50 37.84 2.19
N ALA A 339 -9.19 37.62 2.15
CA ALA A 339 -8.23 38.55 1.57
C ALA A 339 -8.44 38.79 0.05
N SER A 340 -9.11 37.88 -0.67
CA SER A 340 -9.49 38.07 -2.08
C SER A 340 -10.86 38.75 -2.25
N LEU A 341 -11.76 38.64 -1.28
CA LEU A 341 -13.06 39.35 -1.27
C LEU A 341 -12.92 40.83 -0.87
N GLY A 342 -11.86 41.17 -0.12
CA GLY A 342 -11.51 42.56 0.18
C GLY A 342 -11.24 43.39 -1.08
N LEU A 343 -10.67 42.80 -2.14
CA LEU A 343 -10.40 43.52 -3.40
C LEU A 343 -11.67 43.65 -4.27
N ILE A 344 -12.58 42.68 -4.22
CA ILE A 344 -13.89 42.77 -4.90
C ILE A 344 -14.80 43.79 -4.18
N ALA A 345 -14.71 43.91 -2.85
CA ALA A 345 -15.37 44.98 -2.11
C ALA A 345 -14.71 46.36 -2.33
N LEU A 346 -13.38 46.44 -2.48
CA LEU A 346 -12.67 47.69 -2.77
C LEU A 346 -12.88 48.18 -4.21
N MET A 347 -13.10 47.27 -5.17
CA MET A 347 -13.39 47.61 -6.56
C MET A 347 -14.89 47.70 -6.90
N GLY A 348 -15.76 47.05 -6.12
CA GLY A 348 -17.22 47.08 -6.28
C GLY A 348 -17.95 48.12 -5.41
N GLY A 349 -17.32 48.63 -4.35
CA GLY A 349 -17.88 49.66 -3.45
C GLY A 349 -17.75 51.10 -3.96
N GLY A 350 -17.22 51.32 -5.16
CA GLY A 350 -16.97 52.63 -5.76
C GLY A 350 -18.16 53.26 -6.52
N MET A 351 -19.34 52.63 -6.56
CA MET A 351 -20.55 53.22 -7.14
C MET A 351 -21.70 53.29 -6.12
N LEU A 352 -21.40 53.87 -4.95
CA LEU A 352 -22.41 54.33 -4.01
C LEU A 352 -23.00 55.68 -4.46
N PHE A 353 -24.26 55.63 -4.88
CA PHE A 353 -25.29 56.68 -4.80
C PHE A 353 -24.84 58.11 -4.46
N ILE A 354 -24.76 58.97 -5.49
CA ILE A 354 -25.11 60.39 -5.36
C ILE A 354 -26.13 60.75 -6.43
N ARG A 355 -27.41 60.76 -6.05
CA ARG A 355 -28.32 61.84 -6.46
C ARG A 355 -29.36 62.07 -5.38
N ARG A 356 -28.96 62.93 -4.44
CA ARG A 356 -29.82 63.56 -3.46
C ARG A 356 -30.80 64.48 -4.19
N LEU A 357 -32.08 64.28 -3.92
CA LEU A 357 -33.13 65.28 -4.11
C LEU A 357 -32.66 66.67 -3.65
N LEU A 358 -32.86 67.68 -4.48
CA LEU A 358 -33.10 69.06 -4.03
C LEU A 358 -34.39 69.55 -4.69
N GLN A 359 -35.21 70.13 -3.82
CA GLN A 359 -36.56 70.65 -4.00
C GLN A 359 -36.63 71.81 -5.02
N ILE A 360 -37.70 71.89 -5.80
CA ILE A 360 -38.84 72.85 -5.73
C ILE A 360 -39.94 72.29 -6.64
#